data_AF-A0A7C3NCH4-F1
#
_entry.id   AF-A0A7C3NCH4-F1
#
_cell.length_a   1.000
_cell.length_b   1.000
_cell.length_c   1.000
_cell.angle_alpha   90.00
_cell.angle_beta   90.00
_cell.angle_gamma   90.00
#
_symmetry.space_group_name_H-M   'P 1'
#
loop_
_entity.id
_entity.type
_entity.pdbx_description
1 polymer ?
#
loop_
_entity_poly.entity_id
_entity_poly.type
_entity_poly.pdbx_seq_one_letter_code
_entity_poly.pdbx_strand_id
1 'polypeptide(L)'
;MVIALTQPAQESDQSFISLDEDKLQLEVKLSLTLGITAEQANRKVTRFLMDEVSLLIHPQTPILVVADQAAIFWRFPLIFSMGPRGKLGQVGEIDVDAQSGELLLNEDMLREIKTHACILAQGTALPANN
;
A
#
# COMPACT_ATOMS: atom_id res chain seq x y z
N MET A 1 -41.62 41.75 -14.46
CA MET A 1 -41.50 40.54 -13.62
C MET A 1 -40.59 39.55 -14.35
N VAL A 2 -39.30 39.58 -14.03
CA VAL A 2 -38.29 38.59 -14.44
C VAL A 2 -37.42 38.41 -13.20
N ILE A 3 -37.50 37.24 -12.58
CA ILE A 3 -36.75 36.93 -11.35
C ILE A 3 -35.47 36.25 -11.82
N ALA A 4 -34.35 36.98 -11.79
CA ALA A 4 -33.03 36.39 -11.90
C ALA A 4 -32.74 35.67 -10.58
N LEU A 5 -32.60 34.35 -10.61
CA LEU A 5 -32.08 33.58 -9.48
C LEU A 5 -30.57 33.80 -9.43
N THR A 6 -30.18 34.89 -8.78
CA THR A 6 -28.85 35.09 -8.21
C THR A 6 -28.60 33.94 -7.24
N GLN A 7 -27.67 33.04 -7.56
CA GLN A 7 -27.15 32.06 -6.61
C GLN A 7 -26.59 32.80 -5.40
N PRO A 8 -27.10 32.55 -4.18
CA PRO A 8 -26.57 33.20 -3.00
C PRO A 8 -25.21 32.61 -2.65
N ALA A 9 -24.32 33.55 -2.31
CA ALA A 9 -23.08 33.44 -1.57
C ALA A 9 -22.74 32.05 -0.98
N GLN A 10 -21.56 31.54 -1.34
CA GLN A 10 -20.84 30.57 -0.53
C GLN A 10 -20.36 31.27 0.76
N GLU A 11 -21.25 31.37 1.74
CA GLU A 11 -20.86 31.51 3.14
C GLU A 11 -20.98 30.14 3.80
N SER A 12 -19.85 29.58 4.20
CA SER A 12 -19.63 29.17 5.59
C SER A 12 -18.30 28.43 5.70
N ASP A 13 -17.30 29.16 6.17
CA ASP A 13 -16.12 28.65 6.86
C ASP A 13 -16.60 27.94 8.14
N GLN A 14 -17.03 26.68 8.01
CA GLN A 14 -17.46 25.86 9.14
C GLN A 14 -16.24 25.13 9.68
N SER A 15 -15.80 25.55 10.86
CA SER A 15 -14.76 24.88 11.63
C SER A 15 -14.97 23.35 11.63
N PHE A 16 -14.01 22.61 11.03
CA PHE A 16 -14.06 21.16 10.79
C PHE A 16 -13.79 20.28 12.03
N ILE A 17 -13.80 20.88 13.22
CA ILE A 17 -13.58 20.21 14.49
C ILE A 17 -14.69 20.69 15.43
N SER A 18 -15.63 19.80 15.74
CA SER A 18 -16.62 20.02 16.80
C SER A 18 -16.19 19.25 18.04
N LEU A 19 -16.16 19.95 19.17
CA LEU A 19 -15.89 19.41 20.50
C LEU A 19 -17.14 19.60 21.33
N ASP A 20 -17.86 18.53 21.60
CA ASP A 20 -18.86 18.46 22.67
C ASP A 20 -18.23 17.79 23.90
N GLU A 21 -18.80 17.99 25.10
CA GLU A 21 -18.23 17.53 26.39
C GLU A 21 -17.79 16.04 26.41
N ASP A 22 -18.33 15.20 25.51
CA ASP A 22 -18.02 13.78 25.37
C ASP A 22 -17.66 13.34 23.93
N LYS A 23 -17.64 14.22 22.93
CA LYS A 23 -17.51 13.83 21.50
C LYS A 23 -16.58 14.74 20.72
N LEU A 24 -15.57 14.13 20.11
CA LEU A 24 -14.72 14.71 19.08
C LEU A 24 -15.18 14.18 17.72
N GLN A 25 -15.60 15.07 16.82
CA GLN A 25 -15.84 14.75 15.41
C GLN A 25 -14.76 15.41 14.57
N LEU A 26 -14.00 14.59 13.84
CA LEU A 26 -12.93 15.01 12.92
C LEU A 26 -13.23 14.46 11.52
N GLU A 27 -13.46 15.35 10.56
CA GLU A 27 -13.59 15.01 9.15
C GLU A 27 -12.31 15.42 8.41
N VAL A 28 -11.54 14.45 7.90
CA VAL A 28 -10.32 14.71 7.14
C VAL A 28 -10.60 14.51 5.65
N LYS A 29 -10.59 15.61 4.89
CA LYS A 29 -10.64 15.59 3.42
C LYS A 29 -9.23 15.77 2.88
N LEU A 30 -8.71 14.71 2.25
CA LEU A 30 -7.40 14.73 1.64
C LEU A 30 -7.55 14.70 0.11
N SER A 31 -7.09 15.75 -0.55
CA SER A 31 -7.03 15.82 -2.02
C SER A 31 -5.58 15.74 -2.46
N LEU A 32 -5.21 14.60 -3.04
CA LEU A 32 -3.87 14.33 -3.55
C LEU A 32 -3.97 14.08 -5.05
N THR A 33 -2.99 14.56 -5.81
CA THR A 33 -2.80 14.11 -7.19
C THR A 33 -1.77 12.99 -7.17
N LEU A 34 -2.16 11.79 -7.58
CA LEU A 34 -1.26 10.64 -7.68
C LEU A 34 -0.74 10.56 -9.12
N GLY A 35 0.57 10.37 -9.28
CA GLY A 35 1.19 10.19 -10.60
C GLY A 35 0.97 8.78 -11.16
N ILE A 36 0.81 7.78 -10.29
CA ILE A 36 0.44 6.42 -10.68
C ILE A 36 -0.66 5.82 -9.80
N THR A 37 -1.47 4.95 -10.41
CA THR A 37 -2.51 4.20 -9.69
C THR A 37 -1.93 2.98 -8.98
N ALA A 38 -2.67 2.44 -8.01
CA ALA A 38 -2.33 1.19 -7.33
C ALA A 38 -2.13 0.02 -8.31
N GLU A 39 -2.91 -0.05 -9.38
CA GLU A 39 -2.80 -1.11 -10.40
C GLU A 39 -1.50 -0.97 -11.21
N GLN A 40 -1.13 0.24 -11.59
CA GLN A 40 0.13 0.51 -12.29
C GLN A 40 1.34 0.18 -11.41
N ALA A 41 1.29 0.57 -10.13
CA ALA A 41 2.30 0.20 -9.14
C ALA A 41 2.40 -1.33 -8.98
N ASN A 42 1.27 -2.02 -8.87
CA ASN A 42 1.21 -3.47 -8.73
C ASN A 42 1.87 -4.20 -9.92
N ARG A 43 1.64 -3.72 -11.15
CA ARG A 43 2.28 -4.28 -12.36
C ARG A 43 3.80 -4.14 -12.30
N LYS A 44 4.31 -3.00 -11.82
CA LYS A 44 5.75 -2.76 -11.64
C LYS A 44 6.35 -3.69 -10.58
N VAL A 45 5.73 -3.78 -9.41
CA VAL A 45 6.18 -4.67 -8.32
C VAL A 45 6.16 -6.14 -8.76
N THR A 46 5.06 -6.58 -9.38
CA THR A 46 4.93 -7.96 -9.87
C THR A 46 6.04 -8.30 -10.85
N ARG A 47 6.30 -7.42 -11.83
CA ARG A 47 7.39 -7.62 -12.80
C ARG A 47 8.75 -7.72 -12.11
N PHE A 48 9.06 -6.78 -11.21
CA PHE A 48 10.30 -6.79 -10.46
C PHE A 48 10.50 -8.09 -9.66
N LEU A 49 9.46 -8.57 -8.97
CA LEU A 49 9.54 -9.81 -8.21
C LEU A 49 9.80 -11.02 -9.11
N MET A 50 9.16 -11.08 -10.27
CA MET A 50 9.36 -12.16 -11.24
C MET A 50 10.77 -12.15 -11.84
N ASP A 51 11.31 -10.96 -12.14
CA ASP A 51 12.60 -10.80 -12.80
C ASP A 51 13.79 -10.99 -11.81
N GLU A 52 13.67 -10.48 -10.57
CA GLU A 52 14.82 -10.34 -9.65
C GLU A 52 14.74 -11.15 -8.35
N VAL A 53 13.56 -11.67 -8.00
CA VAL A 53 13.32 -12.27 -6.67
C VAL A 53 12.85 -13.73 -6.75
N SER A 54 11.60 -13.97 -7.15
CA SER A 54 11.00 -15.30 -7.24
C SER A 54 9.58 -15.24 -7.85
N LEU A 55 9.21 -16.27 -8.60
CA LEU A 55 7.84 -16.50 -9.06
C LEU A 55 6.88 -16.94 -7.94
N LEU A 56 7.42 -17.31 -6.77
CA LEU A 56 6.65 -17.77 -5.61
C LEU A 56 6.30 -16.63 -4.64
N ILE A 57 6.82 -15.43 -4.89
CA ILE A 57 6.52 -14.23 -4.11
C ILE A 57 5.65 -13.33 -4.95
N HIS A 58 4.52 -12.91 -4.41
CA HIS A 58 3.60 -12.02 -5.09
C HIS A 58 3.12 -10.91 -4.16
N PRO A 59 2.86 -9.71 -4.70
CA PRO A 59 2.29 -8.63 -3.92
C PRO A 59 0.84 -8.93 -3.51
N GLN A 60 0.38 -8.29 -2.44
CA GLN A 60 -1.03 -8.23 -2.05
C GLN A 60 -1.60 -6.84 -2.36
N THR A 61 -2.86 -6.64 -1.98
CA THR A 61 -3.52 -5.33 -2.08
C THR A 61 -2.67 -4.27 -1.38
N PRO A 62 -2.31 -3.17 -2.06
CA PRO A 62 -1.51 -2.13 -1.46
C PRO A 62 -2.35 -1.25 -0.52
N ILE A 63 -1.64 -0.60 0.40
CA ILE A 63 -2.15 0.56 1.13
C ILE A 63 -1.44 1.82 0.64
N LEU A 64 -2.16 2.95 0.58
CA LEU A 64 -1.54 4.25 0.32
C LEU A 64 -1.02 4.80 1.64
N VAL A 65 0.28 5.02 1.73
CA VAL A 65 0.92 5.63 2.89
C VAL A 65 1.21 7.09 2.57
N VAL A 66 0.75 7.98 3.44
CA VAL A 66 0.99 9.42 3.37
C VAL A 66 1.74 9.78 4.66
N ALA A 67 3.07 9.81 4.60
CA ALA A 67 3.89 10.13 5.76
C ALA A 67 4.08 11.66 5.88
N ASP A 68 4.42 12.31 4.78
CA ASP A 68 4.46 13.76 4.63
C ASP A 68 4.03 14.17 3.19
N GLN A 69 4.07 15.46 2.85
CA GLN A 69 3.66 15.94 1.53
C GLN A 69 4.57 15.44 0.38
N ALA A 70 5.82 15.07 0.68
CA ALA A 70 6.81 14.60 -0.29
C ALA A 70 6.96 13.06 -0.30
N ALA A 71 6.50 12.37 0.74
CA ALA A 71 6.61 10.93 0.93
C ALA A 71 5.23 10.28 0.88
N ILE A 72 4.71 10.16 -0.35
CA ILE A 72 3.47 9.43 -0.65
C ILE A 72 3.85 8.19 -1.46
N PHE A 73 3.56 7.01 -0.92
CA PHE A 73 3.92 5.75 -1.56
C PHE A 73 2.86 4.67 -1.39
N TRP A 74 2.81 3.77 -2.37
CA TRP A 74 2.06 2.54 -2.32
C TRP A 74 2.89 1.47 -1.64
N ARG A 75 2.40 0.95 -0.52
CA ARG A 75 3.05 -0.14 0.21
C ARG A 75 2.40 -1.47 -0.11
N PHE A 76 3.19 -2.42 -0.58
CA PHE A 76 2.75 -3.76 -0.96
C PHE A 76 3.26 -4.80 0.02
N PRO A 77 2.39 -5.45 0.81
CA PRO A 77 2.75 -6.65 1.54
C PRO A 77 3.09 -7.78 0.56
N LEU A 78 4.24 -8.42 0.76
CA LEU A 78 4.72 -9.51 -0.08
C LEU A 78 4.39 -10.85 0.56
N ILE A 79 3.69 -11.70 -0.18
CA ILE A 79 3.33 -13.04 0.27
C ILE A 79 4.13 -14.07 -0.49
N PHE A 80 4.69 -15.02 0.27
CA PHE A 80 5.28 -16.22 -0.27
C PHE A 80 4.25 -17.35 -0.29
N SER A 81 4.09 -17.98 -1.44
CA SER A 81 3.21 -19.13 -1.63
C SER A 81 3.93 -20.24 -2.39
N MET A 82 3.62 -21.50 -2.06
CA MET A 82 4.25 -22.66 -2.67
C MET A 82 3.19 -23.67 -3.05
N GLY A 83 3.12 -24.04 -4.34
CA GLY A 83 2.00 -24.76 -4.96
C GLY A 83 1.25 -25.77 -4.06
N PRO A 84 1.89 -26.86 -3.60
CA PRO A 84 1.20 -27.88 -2.81
C PRO A 84 0.76 -27.43 -1.41
N ARG A 85 1.32 -26.34 -0.89
CA ARG A 85 1.14 -25.86 0.49
C ARG A 85 0.36 -24.55 0.58
N GLY A 86 0.05 -23.93 -0.58
CA GLY A 86 -0.65 -22.66 -0.65
C GLY A 86 0.17 -21.50 -0.09
N LYS A 87 -0.52 -20.54 0.53
CA LYS A 87 0.08 -19.34 1.13
C LYS A 87 0.86 -19.70 2.39
N LEU A 88 2.17 -19.41 2.40
CA LEU A 88 3.06 -19.71 3.53
C LEU A 88 3.20 -18.55 4.51
N GLY A 89 3.13 -17.30 4.04
CA GLY A 89 3.17 -16.13 4.91
C GLY A 89 3.65 -14.86 4.22
N GLN A 90 3.69 -13.77 4.99
CA GLN A 90 4.31 -12.52 4.55
C GLN A 90 5.83 -12.59 4.74
N VAL A 91 6.58 -12.15 3.73
CA VAL A 91 8.05 -12.18 3.72
C VAL A 91 8.67 -10.78 3.80
N GLY A 92 7.89 -9.74 3.53
CA GLY A 92 8.32 -8.36 3.61
C GLY A 92 7.31 -7.43 2.96
N GLU A 93 7.76 -6.22 2.66
CA GLU A 93 6.98 -5.16 2.04
C GLU A 93 7.85 -4.46 0.99
N ILE A 94 7.21 -3.98 -0.09
CA ILE A 94 7.85 -3.11 -1.08
C ILE A 94 7.05 -1.83 -1.17
N ASP A 95 7.75 -0.70 -1.08
CA ASP A 95 7.19 0.60 -1.27
C ASP A 95 7.42 1.07 -2.72
N VAL A 96 6.42 1.73 -3.30
CA VAL A 96 6.49 2.34 -4.62
C VAL A 96 6.10 3.79 -4.50
N ASP A 97 6.96 4.70 -4.92
CA ASP A 97 6.66 6.12 -4.93
C ASP A 97 5.38 6.39 -5.76
N ALA A 98 4.40 7.06 -5.16
CA ALA A 98 3.08 7.22 -5.77
C ALA A 98 3.06 8.29 -6.89
N GLN A 99 4.15 9.05 -7.07
CA GLN A 99 4.29 10.06 -8.11
C GLN A 99 5.02 9.51 -9.35
N SER A 100 6.25 9.05 -9.15
CA SER A 100 7.14 8.54 -10.20
C SER A 100 6.87 7.06 -10.52
N GLY A 101 6.37 6.30 -9.54
CA GLY A 101 6.32 4.87 -9.60
C GLY A 101 7.69 4.20 -9.50
N GLU A 102 8.68 4.86 -8.91
CA GLU A 102 9.96 4.27 -8.55
C GLU A 102 9.76 3.25 -7.43
N LEU A 103 10.45 2.11 -7.54
CA LEU A 103 10.47 1.10 -6.49
C LEU A 103 11.45 1.54 -5.41
N LEU A 104 10.95 1.80 -4.21
CA LEU A 104 11.74 2.22 -3.06
C LEU A 104 12.29 0.98 -2.36
N LEU A 105 13.36 0.43 -2.92
CA LEU A 105 14.00 -0.79 -2.44
C LEU A 105 15.53 -0.66 -2.42
N ASN A 106 16.14 -1.39 -1.50
CA ASN A 106 17.59 -1.52 -1.40
C ASN A 106 17.99 -2.99 -1.25
N GLU A 107 19.29 -3.25 -1.40
CA GLU A 107 19.84 -4.61 -1.36
C GLU A 107 19.61 -5.33 -0.02
N ASP A 108 19.58 -4.59 1.09
CA ASP A 108 19.37 -5.17 2.41
C ASP A 108 17.91 -5.64 2.57
N MET A 109 16.93 -4.86 2.09
CA MET A 109 15.53 -5.27 2.05
C MET A 109 15.33 -6.54 1.21
N LEU A 110 16.00 -6.62 0.06
CA LEU A 110 15.95 -7.83 -0.78
C LEU A 110 16.54 -9.05 -0.09
N ARG A 111 17.65 -8.86 0.65
CA ARG A 111 18.27 -9.93 1.44
C ARG A 111 17.33 -10.41 2.54
N GLU A 112 16.65 -9.50 3.23
CA GLU A 112 15.68 -9.84 4.27
C GLU A 112 14.49 -10.62 3.71
N ILE A 113 13.90 -10.16 2.59
CA ILE A 113 12.80 -10.87 1.91
C ILE A 113 13.21 -12.30 1.55
N LYS A 114 14.41 -12.47 0.96
CA LYS A 114 14.95 -13.80 0.61
C LYS A 114 15.18 -14.67 1.85
N THR A 115 15.68 -14.07 2.93
CA THR A 115 15.92 -14.75 4.20
C THR A 115 14.62 -15.25 4.83
N HIS A 116 13.59 -14.38 4.92
CA HIS A 116 12.28 -14.75 5.43
C HIS A 116 11.61 -15.83 4.59
N ALA A 117 11.69 -15.74 3.25
CA ALA A 117 11.18 -16.78 2.36
C ALA A 117 11.87 -18.13 2.62
N CYS A 118 13.19 -18.14 2.83
CA CYS A 118 13.95 -19.34 3.15
C CYS A 118 13.52 -19.96 4.49
N ILE A 119 13.34 -19.12 5.52
CA ILE A 119 12.84 -19.54 6.84
C ILE A 119 11.45 -20.18 6.71
N LEU A 120 10.53 -19.54 5.99
CA LEU A 120 9.17 -20.09 5.76
C LEU A 120 9.22 -21.41 5.00
N ALA A 121 10.06 -21.52 3.97
CA ALA A 121 10.24 -22.76 3.22
C ALA A 121 10.77 -23.90 4.12
N GLN A 122 11.78 -23.63 4.94
CA GLN A 122 12.36 -24.61 5.88
C GLN A 122 11.39 -24.99 7.01
N GLY A 123 10.63 -24.03 7.54
CA GLY A 123 9.61 -24.30 8.55
C GLY A 123 8.50 -25.24 8.04
N THR A 124 8.28 -25.28 6.74
CA THR A 124 7.35 -26.24 6.11
C THR A 124 8.01 -27.59 5.78
N ALA A 125 9.34 -27.73 5.89
CA ALA A 125 10.10 -28.94 5.58
C ALA A 125 10.16 -29.96 6.74
N LEU A 126 9.36 -29.80 7.80
CA LEU A 126 9.17 -30.86 8.80
C LEU A 126 8.50 -32.09 8.12
N PRO A 127 9.09 -33.29 8.25
CA PRO A 127 8.66 -34.47 7.51
C PRO A 127 7.27 -34.95 7.97
N ALA A 128 6.48 -35.42 6.99
CA ALA A 128 5.35 -36.29 7.25
C ALA A 128 5.86 -37.50 8.05
N ASN A 129 5.53 -37.56 9.33
CA ASN A 129 5.90 -38.68 10.18
C ASN A 129 4.92 -39.83 9.93
N ASN A 130 5.48 -40.97 9.53
CA ASN A 130 4.83 -42.29 9.46
C ASN A 130 4.29 -42.72 10.82
#